data_AF-A0A0F4QTV0-F1
#
_entry.id   AF-A0A0F4QTV0-F1
#
_cell.length_a   1.000
_cell.length_b   1.000
_cell.length_c   1.000
_cell.angle_alpha   90.00
_cell.angle_beta   90.00
_cell.angle_gamma   90.00
#
_symmetry.space_group_name_H-M   'P 1'
#
loop_
_entity.id
_entity.type
_entity.pdbx_description
1 polymer ?
#
loop_
_entity_poly.entity_id
_entity_poly.type
_entity_poly.pdbx_seq_one_letter_code
_entity_poly.pdbx_strand_id
1 'polypeptide(L)'
;MNIRLLKVFVVAMLALWSSLTFLENVVSYSLHKGQVADVMAMGNIPDVFLSARPFVRELSPDLALLGIMIGKFIAAVCFVLATAKMWSARNNAQAFKHAKQYVLAGAVFVSVMLFTMFFIFADIVYMIWLQGAEAAMVQQYAFMYILAISALTMMVMQNEDDNMQLTGGERHG
;
A
#
# COMPACT_ATOMS: atom_id res chain seq x y z
N MET A 1 1.05 29.10 -2.52
CA MET A 1 0.16 27.91 -2.40
C MET A 1 0.59 27.14 -1.16
N ASN A 2 -0.29 27.01 -0.15
CA ASN A 2 0.08 26.43 1.14
C ASN A 2 0.43 24.94 0.97
N ILE A 3 1.67 24.54 1.24
CA ILE A 3 2.18 23.16 1.10
C ILE A 3 1.28 22.12 1.79
N ARG A 4 0.55 22.53 2.84
CA ARG A 4 -0.45 21.72 3.53
C ARG A 4 -1.58 21.25 2.62
N LEU A 5 -2.08 22.12 1.73
CA LEU A 5 -3.15 21.74 0.78
C LEU A 5 -2.66 20.70 -0.23
N LEU A 6 -1.41 20.83 -0.70
CA LEU A 6 -0.80 19.83 -1.57
C LEU A 6 -0.72 18.46 -0.87
N LYS A 7 -0.27 18.44 0.39
CA LYS A 7 -0.24 17.21 1.19
C LYS A 7 -1.62 16.61 1.39
N VAL A 8 -2.64 17.43 1.67
CA VAL A 8 -4.03 16.94 1.76
C VAL A 8 -4.48 16.33 0.45
N PHE A 9 -4.20 16.98 -0.69
CA PHE A 9 -4.55 16.47 -2.00
C PHE A 9 -3.88 15.12 -2.30
N VAL A 10 -2.59 14.98 -1.99
CA VAL A 10 -1.86 13.71 -2.13
C VAL A 10 -2.52 12.59 -1.30
N VAL A 11 -2.85 12.87 -0.03
CA VAL A 11 -3.51 11.88 0.83
C VAL A 11 -4.92 11.54 0.33
N ALA A 12 -5.65 12.51 -0.23
CA ALA A 12 -6.95 12.28 -0.85
C ALA A 12 -6.85 11.35 -2.07
N MET A 13 -5.79 11.45 -2.87
CA MET A 13 -5.54 10.51 -3.97
C MET A 13 -5.23 9.10 -3.47
N LEU A 14 -4.45 8.96 -2.38
CA LEU A 14 -4.22 7.67 -1.73
C LEU A 14 -5.52 7.07 -1.17
N ALA A 15 -6.37 7.90 -0.57
CA ALA A 15 -7.69 7.49 -0.09
C ALA A 15 -8.58 7.00 -1.23
N LEU A 16 -8.60 7.71 -2.36
CA LEU A 16 -9.36 7.32 -3.54
C LEU A 16 -8.85 6.00 -4.12
N TRP A 17 -7.54 5.86 -4.34
CA TRP A 17 -6.94 4.65 -4.89
C TRP A 17 -7.23 3.42 -4.00
N SER A 18 -7.01 3.53 -2.69
CA SER A 18 -7.26 2.41 -1.75
C SER A 18 -8.75 2.06 -1.66
N SER A 19 -9.64 3.05 -1.70
CA SER A 19 -11.10 2.81 -1.70
C SER A 19 -11.55 2.13 -2.99
N LEU A 20 -11.11 2.62 -4.16
CA LEU A 20 -11.49 2.05 -5.45
C LEU A 20 -10.96 0.62 -5.60
N THR A 21 -9.71 0.36 -5.23
CA THR A 21 -9.12 -0.99 -5.31
C THR A 21 -9.72 -1.96 -4.29
N PHE A 22 -10.26 -1.47 -3.16
CA PHE A 22 -11.05 -2.29 -2.25
C PHE A 22 -12.42 -2.62 -2.84
N LEU A 23 -13.13 -1.61 -3.34
CA LEU A 23 -14.45 -1.79 -3.95
C LEU A 23 -14.41 -2.71 -5.16
N GLU A 24 -13.36 -2.59 -5.97
CA GLU A 24 -13.15 -3.43 -7.15
C GLU A 24 -12.89 -4.90 -6.74
N ASN A 25 -12.15 -5.14 -5.65
CA ASN A 25 -12.06 -6.47 -5.03
C ASN A 25 -13.41 -7.01 -4.52
N VAL A 26 -14.31 -6.15 -4.02
CA VAL A 26 -15.64 -6.55 -3.54
C VAL A 26 -16.57 -6.88 -4.72
N VAL A 27 -16.66 -5.99 -5.70
CA VAL A 27 -17.57 -6.12 -6.85
C VAL A 27 -17.16 -7.29 -7.74
N SER A 28 -15.86 -7.44 -7.98
CA SER A 28 -15.29 -8.48 -8.84
C SER A 28 -14.66 -9.60 -8.01
N TYR A 29 -15.27 -9.98 -6.88
CA TYR A 29 -14.70 -10.95 -5.94
C TYR A 29 -14.32 -12.28 -6.59
N SER A 30 -15.23 -12.86 -7.39
CA SER A 30 -14.99 -14.14 -8.06
C SER A 30 -13.81 -14.09 -9.04
N LEU A 31 -13.65 -12.96 -9.74
CA LEU A 31 -12.53 -12.75 -10.67
C LEU A 31 -11.20 -12.71 -9.91
N HIS A 32 -11.11 -11.89 -8.86
CA HIS A 32 -9.88 -11.77 -8.06
C HIS A 32 -9.56 -13.04 -7.30
N LYS A 33 -10.58 -13.76 -6.82
CA LYS A 33 -10.39 -15.07 -6.22
C LYS A 33 -9.77 -16.03 -7.23
N GLY A 34 -10.25 -16.03 -8.47
CA GLY A 34 -9.66 -16.82 -9.56
C GLY A 34 -8.20 -16.47 -9.77
N GLN A 35 -7.86 -15.19 -9.89
CA GLN A 35 -6.48 -14.73 -10.06
C GLN A 35 -5.59 -15.11 -8.87
N VAL A 36 -6.07 -14.98 -7.64
CA VAL A 36 -5.37 -15.41 -6.43
C VAL A 36 -5.20 -16.93 -6.42
N ALA A 37 -6.21 -17.69 -6.84
CA ALA A 37 -6.13 -19.14 -6.96
C ALA A 37 -5.12 -19.55 -8.03
N ASP A 38 -5.06 -18.86 -9.17
CA ASP A 38 -4.10 -19.14 -10.25
C ASP A 38 -2.66 -18.90 -9.79
N VAL A 39 -2.43 -17.78 -9.09
CA VAL A 39 -1.17 -17.44 -8.40
C VAL A 39 -0.79 -18.54 -7.39
N MET A 40 -1.77 -19.10 -6.69
CA MET A 40 -1.56 -20.14 -5.68
C MET A 40 -1.44 -21.56 -6.27
N ALA A 41 -1.95 -21.82 -7.47
CA ALA A 41 -2.11 -23.18 -8.02
C ALA A 41 -0.80 -23.83 -8.49
N MET A 42 0.31 -23.09 -8.58
CA MET A 42 1.63 -23.64 -8.92
C MET A 42 1.68 -24.53 -10.17
N GLY A 43 0.84 -24.28 -11.19
CA GLY A 43 0.52 -25.26 -12.23
C GLY A 43 1.70 -25.84 -13.04
N ASN A 44 2.90 -25.26 -12.93
CA ASN A 44 4.11 -25.67 -13.65
C ASN A 44 5.28 -26.10 -12.74
N ILE A 45 5.09 -26.27 -11.43
CA ILE A 45 6.18 -26.63 -10.51
C ILE A 45 6.25 -28.17 -10.35
N PRO A 46 7.41 -28.81 -10.56
CA PRO A 46 7.57 -30.26 -10.38
C PRO A 46 7.17 -30.72 -8.97
N ASP A 47 6.46 -31.85 -8.89
CA ASP A 47 5.81 -32.39 -7.68
C ASP A 47 6.78 -32.60 -6.48
N VAL A 48 8.06 -32.81 -6.77
CA VAL A 48 9.15 -32.87 -5.77
C VAL A 48 9.21 -31.63 -4.89
N PHE A 49 8.95 -30.43 -5.44
CA PHE A 49 8.99 -29.18 -4.68
C PHE A 49 7.70 -28.91 -3.88
N LEU A 50 6.56 -29.47 -4.30
CA LEU A 50 5.27 -29.36 -3.62
C LEU A 50 5.22 -30.19 -2.34
N SER A 51 5.82 -31.40 -2.35
CA SER A 51 5.86 -32.29 -1.19
C SER A 51 6.62 -31.72 0.03
N ALA A 52 7.50 -30.74 -0.19
CA ALA A 52 8.31 -30.11 0.85
C ALA A 52 7.63 -28.91 1.54
N ARG A 53 6.42 -28.50 1.13
CA ARG A 53 5.79 -27.25 1.60
C ARG A 53 4.29 -27.41 1.94
N PRO A 54 3.94 -28.12 3.04
CA PRO A 54 2.56 -28.40 3.41
C PRO A 54 1.69 -27.16 3.69
N PHE A 55 2.29 -26.07 4.20
CA PHE A 55 1.58 -24.81 4.50
C PHE A 55 0.90 -24.18 3.26
N VAL A 56 1.47 -24.40 2.07
CA VAL A 56 0.96 -23.90 0.79
C VAL A 56 -0.38 -24.55 0.45
N ARG A 57 -0.51 -25.85 0.76
CA ARG A 57 -1.63 -26.69 0.30
C ARG A 57 -2.93 -26.43 1.07
N GLU A 58 -2.83 -25.79 2.23
CA GLU A 58 -3.95 -25.56 3.15
C GLU A 58 -4.45 -24.10 3.16
N LEU A 59 -3.69 -23.15 2.60
CA LEU A 59 -4.15 -21.78 2.50
C LEU A 59 -5.23 -21.69 1.41
N SER A 60 -6.44 -21.25 1.78
CA SER A 60 -7.50 -21.05 0.80
C SER A 60 -7.34 -19.73 0.03
N PRO A 61 -7.64 -19.68 -1.28
CA PRO A 61 -7.68 -18.44 -2.04
C PRO A 61 -8.63 -17.40 -1.44
N ASP A 62 -9.71 -17.85 -0.80
CA ASP A 62 -10.66 -16.98 -0.09
C ASP A 62 -9.98 -16.25 1.08
N LEU A 63 -9.18 -16.96 1.89
CA LEU A 63 -8.48 -16.37 3.03
C LEU A 63 -7.37 -15.40 2.57
N ALA A 64 -6.66 -15.75 1.49
CA ALA A 64 -5.65 -14.88 0.90
C ALA A 64 -6.28 -13.58 0.35
N LEU A 65 -7.36 -13.68 -0.42
CA LEU A 65 -8.07 -12.51 -0.93
C LEU A 65 -8.65 -11.65 0.20
N LEU A 66 -9.17 -12.27 1.25
CA LEU A 66 -9.65 -11.57 2.44
C LEU A 66 -8.53 -10.76 3.12
N GLY A 67 -7.32 -11.33 3.24
CA GLY A 67 -6.15 -10.62 3.76
C GLY A 67 -5.80 -9.37 2.94
N ILE A 68 -5.85 -9.47 1.61
CA ILE A 68 -5.64 -8.33 0.69
C ILE A 68 -6.71 -7.26 0.92
N MET A 69 -7.98 -7.68 0.98
CA MET A 69 -9.12 -6.78 1.18
C MET A 69 -9.07 -6.05 2.52
N ILE A 70 -8.70 -6.74 3.61
CA ILE A 70 -8.54 -6.14 4.94
C ILE A 70 -7.44 -5.07 4.90
N GLY A 71 -6.29 -5.35 4.29
CA GLY A 71 -5.21 -4.37 4.16
C GLY A 71 -5.65 -3.12 3.38
N LYS A 72 -6.33 -3.31 2.24
CA LYS A 72 -6.87 -2.20 1.44
C LYS A 72 -7.92 -1.40 2.22
N PHE A 73 -8.82 -2.06 2.94
CA PHE A 73 -9.87 -1.43 3.72
C PHE A 73 -9.32 -0.58 4.86
N ILE A 74 -8.40 -1.13 5.67
CA ILE A 74 -7.77 -0.39 6.76
C ILE A 74 -7.02 0.83 6.22
N ALA A 75 -6.29 0.67 5.12
CA ALA A 75 -5.60 1.78 4.48
C ALA A 75 -6.56 2.86 3.99
N ALA A 76 -7.66 2.47 3.34
CA ALA A 76 -8.70 3.39 2.88
C ALA A 76 -9.29 4.20 4.04
N VAL A 77 -9.69 3.54 5.13
CA VAL A 77 -10.21 4.21 6.32
C VAL A 77 -9.19 5.18 6.89
N CYS A 78 -7.94 4.76 7.05
CA CYS A 78 -6.86 5.61 7.54
C CYS A 78 -6.63 6.84 6.65
N PHE A 79 -6.57 6.68 5.33
CA PHE A 79 -6.34 7.79 4.41
C PHE A 79 -7.54 8.73 4.28
N VAL A 80 -8.78 8.23 4.37
CA VAL A 80 -9.99 9.07 4.45
C VAL A 80 -9.99 9.91 5.73
N LEU A 81 -9.72 9.28 6.87
CA LEU A 81 -9.62 9.97 8.16
C LEU A 81 -8.48 11.00 8.16
N ALA A 82 -7.33 10.65 7.60
CA ALA A 82 -6.21 11.54 7.44
C ALA A 82 -6.59 12.77 6.60
N THR A 83 -7.18 12.55 5.42
CA THR A 83 -7.66 13.62 4.53
C THR A 83 -8.61 14.57 5.26
N ALA A 84 -9.64 14.03 5.92
CA ALA A 84 -10.62 14.84 6.64
C ALA A 84 -9.98 15.66 7.77
N LYS A 85 -9.13 15.02 8.59
CA LYS A 85 -8.46 15.69 9.71
C LYS A 85 -7.46 16.74 9.23
N MET A 86 -6.62 16.41 8.24
CA MET A 86 -5.66 17.36 7.66
C MET A 86 -6.36 18.55 6.99
N TRP A 87 -7.48 18.33 6.31
CA TRP A 87 -8.28 19.41 5.73
C TRP A 87 -8.84 20.35 6.80
N SER A 88 -9.42 19.80 7.85
CA SER A 88 -9.94 20.58 8.98
C SER A 88 -8.83 21.37 9.70
N ALA A 89 -7.64 20.78 9.80
CA ALA A 89 -6.48 21.33 10.50
C ALA A 89 -5.54 22.17 9.61
N ARG A 90 -5.92 22.48 8.36
CA ARG A 90 -5.03 23.16 7.39
C ARG A 90 -4.41 24.48 7.91
N ASN A 91 -5.10 25.16 8.83
CA ASN A 91 -4.65 26.41 9.44
C ASN A 91 -4.00 26.24 10.83
N ASN A 92 -3.97 25.02 11.39
CA ASN A 92 -3.38 24.72 12.70
C ASN A 92 -2.24 23.71 12.53
N ALA A 93 -0.99 24.19 12.69
CA ALA A 93 0.21 23.39 12.46
C ALA A 93 0.28 22.13 13.33
N GLN A 94 -0.02 22.26 14.62
CA GLN A 94 0.05 21.16 15.57
C GLN A 94 -1.01 20.09 15.27
N ALA A 95 -2.26 20.50 15.05
CA ALA A 95 -3.33 19.58 14.69
C ALA A 95 -3.06 18.89 13.35
N PHE A 96 -2.48 19.61 12.38
CA PHE A 96 -2.09 19.04 11.09
C PHE A 96 -1.00 17.97 11.24
N LYS A 97 0.02 18.23 12.08
CA LYS A 97 1.08 17.26 12.41
C LYS A 97 0.52 15.99 13.03
N HIS A 98 -0.45 16.10 13.96
CA HIS A 98 -1.12 14.93 14.54
C HIS A 98 -1.92 14.15 13.49
N ALA A 99 -2.61 14.83 12.58
CA ALA A 99 -3.38 14.17 11.53
C ALA A 99 -2.53 13.30 10.58
N LYS A 100 -1.24 13.60 10.41
CA LYS A 100 -0.30 12.79 9.61
C LYS A 100 -0.10 11.37 10.14
N GLN A 101 -0.36 11.11 11.43
CA GLN A 101 -0.24 9.76 12.00
C GLN A 101 -1.18 8.76 11.30
N TYR A 102 -2.34 9.21 10.85
CA TYR A 102 -3.28 8.39 10.08
C TYR A 102 -2.73 8.06 8.68
N VAL A 103 -1.99 8.97 8.07
CA VAL A 103 -1.28 8.72 6.79
C VAL A 103 -0.26 7.61 7.00
N LEU A 104 0.57 7.72 8.04
CA LEU A 104 1.58 6.73 8.35
C LEU A 104 0.96 5.36 8.64
N ALA A 105 -0.11 5.31 9.44
CA ALA A 105 -0.82 4.06 9.73
C ALA A 105 -1.34 3.40 8.44
N GLY A 106 -2.05 4.16 7.59
CA GLY A 106 -2.57 3.66 6.33
C GLY A 106 -1.47 3.13 5.40
N ALA A 107 -0.37 3.88 5.27
CA ALA A 107 0.78 3.52 4.47
C ALA A 107 1.44 2.23 4.99
N VAL A 108 1.65 2.09 6.30
CA VAL A 108 2.23 0.88 6.89
C VAL A 108 1.33 -0.33 6.61
N PHE A 109 0.02 -0.24 6.84
CA PHE A 109 -0.89 -1.38 6.63
C PHE A 109 -0.90 -1.84 5.18
N VAL A 110 -1.01 -0.91 4.21
CA VAL A 110 -1.03 -1.30 2.80
C VAL A 110 0.33 -1.81 2.33
N SER A 111 1.44 -1.21 2.80
CA SER A 111 2.79 -1.68 2.45
C SER A 111 3.09 -3.05 3.05
N VAL A 112 2.70 -3.32 4.30
CA VAL A 112 2.83 -4.65 4.91
C VAL A 112 1.98 -5.67 4.16
N MET A 113 0.73 -5.34 3.84
CA MET A 113 -0.11 -6.24 3.05
C MET A 113 0.51 -6.52 1.68
N LEU A 114 0.95 -5.48 0.95
CA LEU A 114 1.59 -5.65 -0.36
C LEU A 114 2.86 -6.49 -0.26
N PHE A 115 3.72 -6.20 0.73
CA PHE A 115 4.97 -6.92 0.93
C PHE A 115 4.72 -8.38 1.32
N THR A 116 3.89 -8.63 2.31
CA THR A 116 3.62 -10.00 2.77
C THR A 116 2.92 -10.80 1.68
N MET A 117 1.82 -10.29 1.11
CA MET A 117 1.00 -11.08 0.17
C MET A 117 1.65 -11.25 -1.20
N PHE A 118 2.37 -10.24 -1.71
CA PHE A 118 2.94 -10.27 -3.07
C PHE A 118 4.45 -10.50 -3.12
N PHE A 119 5.17 -10.42 -2.01
CA PHE A 119 6.60 -10.78 -1.97
C PHE A 119 6.83 -12.01 -1.11
N ILE A 120 6.47 -11.99 0.18
CA ILE A 120 6.75 -13.15 1.05
C ILE A 120 5.99 -14.40 0.58
N PHE A 121 4.69 -14.29 0.36
CA PHE A 121 3.90 -15.42 -0.13
C PHE A 121 4.27 -15.77 -1.59
N ALA A 122 4.39 -14.79 -2.48
CA ALA A 122 4.75 -15.08 -3.88
C ALA A 122 6.14 -15.74 -4.04
N ASP A 123 7.15 -15.27 -3.29
CA ASP A 123 8.54 -15.74 -3.35
C ASP A 123 8.75 -17.04 -2.60
N ILE A 124 8.45 -17.03 -1.30
CA ILE A 124 8.75 -18.15 -0.41
C ILE A 124 7.75 -19.27 -0.63
N VAL A 125 6.47 -18.96 -0.79
CA VAL A 125 5.41 -19.97 -0.79
C VAL A 125 5.18 -20.50 -2.20
N TYR A 126 5.11 -19.62 -3.22
CA TYR A 126 4.63 -19.99 -4.56
C TYR A 126 5.68 -20.00 -5.69
N MET A 127 6.92 -19.58 -5.42
CA MET A 127 8.01 -19.44 -6.40
C MET A 127 7.55 -18.84 -7.74
N ILE A 128 6.69 -17.83 -7.65
CA ILE A 128 5.93 -17.30 -8.78
C ILE A 128 6.81 -16.75 -9.91
N TRP A 129 8.05 -16.39 -9.58
CA TRP A 129 9.12 -16.03 -10.53
C TRP A 129 9.42 -17.12 -11.58
N LEU A 130 9.07 -18.37 -11.30
CA LEU A 130 9.19 -19.48 -12.25
C LEU A 130 8.00 -19.58 -13.20
N GLN A 131 6.92 -18.84 -12.94
CA GLN A 131 5.65 -18.95 -13.65
C GLN A 131 5.40 -17.73 -14.56
N GLY A 132 5.88 -17.80 -15.80
CA GLY A 132 5.43 -16.96 -16.92
C GLY A 132 5.50 -15.43 -16.75
N ALA A 133 5.11 -14.68 -17.78
CA ALA A 133 5.17 -13.22 -17.80
C ALA A 133 4.11 -12.54 -16.90
N GLU A 134 2.93 -13.16 -16.79
CA GLU A 134 1.77 -12.66 -16.02
C GLU A 134 2.12 -12.42 -14.54
N ALA A 135 2.86 -13.36 -13.95
CA ALA A 135 3.10 -13.37 -12.53
C ALA A 135 4.23 -12.41 -12.11
N ALA A 136 5.23 -12.25 -12.98
CA ALA A 136 6.23 -11.18 -12.88
C ALA A 136 5.59 -9.78 -12.93
N MET A 137 4.54 -9.61 -13.73
CA MET A 137 3.83 -8.34 -13.88
C MET A 137 3.10 -7.94 -12.58
N VAL A 138 2.40 -8.87 -11.92
CA VAL A 138 1.69 -8.60 -10.66
C VAL A 138 2.65 -8.12 -9.57
N GLN A 139 3.82 -8.77 -9.47
CA GLN A 139 4.83 -8.40 -8.49
C GLN A 139 5.50 -7.06 -8.81
N GLN A 140 5.73 -6.78 -10.09
CA GLN A 140 6.22 -5.48 -10.53
C GLN A 140 5.24 -4.36 -10.12
N TYR A 141 3.93 -4.56 -10.29
CA TYR A 141 2.94 -3.59 -9.83
C TYR A 141 2.93 -3.43 -8.32
N ALA A 142 3.00 -4.53 -7.55
CA ALA A 142 3.09 -4.46 -6.10
C ALA A 142 4.33 -3.65 -5.64
N PHE A 143 5.47 -3.86 -6.30
CA PHE A 143 6.70 -3.08 -6.05
C PHE A 143 6.50 -1.59 -6.34
N MET A 144 5.94 -1.26 -7.51
CA MET A 144 5.65 0.12 -7.91
C MET A 144 4.71 0.81 -6.92
N TYR A 145 3.68 0.12 -6.43
CA TYR A 145 2.78 0.66 -5.42
C TYR A 145 3.47 0.89 -4.08
N ILE A 146 4.28 -0.05 -3.59
CA ILE A 146 5.05 0.14 -2.35
C ILE A 146 5.95 1.38 -2.47
N LEU A 147 6.67 1.52 -3.57
CA LEU A 147 7.54 2.69 -3.81
C LEU A 147 6.75 3.99 -3.87
N ALA A 148 5.66 4.03 -4.66
CA ALA A 148 4.84 5.22 -4.80
C ALA A 148 4.23 5.65 -3.46
N ILE A 149 3.64 4.71 -2.71
CA ILE A 149 3.05 4.97 -1.40
C ILE A 149 4.12 5.46 -0.41
N SER A 150 5.31 4.85 -0.43
CA SER A 150 6.41 5.26 0.44
C SER A 150 6.89 6.67 0.13
N ALA A 151 7.12 6.98 -1.15
CA ALA A 151 7.56 8.31 -1.59
C ALA A 151 6.53 9.40 -1.26
N LEU A 152 5.25 9.15 -1.53
CA LEU A 152 4.17 10.08 -1.21
C LEU A 152 4.01 10.25 0.30
N THR A 153 4.15 9.17 1.07
CA THR A 153 4.12 9.23 2.54
C THR A 153 5.29 10.06 3.07
N MET A 154 6.51 9.86 2.58
CA MET A 154 7.68 10.67 2.96
C MET A 154 7.43 12.16 2.68
N MET A 155 6.92 12.50 1.49
CA MET A 155 6.57 13.87 1.12
C MET A 155 5.53 14.49 2.07
N VAL A 156 4.52 13.72 2.49
CA VAL A 156 3.52 14.19 3.45
C VAL A 156 4.11 14.36 4.85
N MET A 157 5.02 13.46 5.26
CA MET A 157 5.61 13.43 6.60
C MET A 157 6.65 14.53 6.84
N GLN A 158 7.26 15.09 5.79
CA GLN A 158 8.16 16.25 5.91
C GLN A 158 7.51 17.41 6.68
N ASN A 159 8.31 18.24 7.34
CA ASN A 159 7.78 19.44 7.99
C ASN A 159 7.31 20.46 6.94
N GLU A 160 6.42 21.34 7.34
CA GLU A 160 5.94 22.43 6.49
C GLU A 160 6.91 23.63 6.47
N ASP A 161 7.82 23.71 7.45
CA ASP A 161 8.61 24.90 7.77
C ASP A 161 10.08 24.83 7.27
N ASP A 162 10.54 23.66 6.80
CA ASP A 162 11.96 23.42 6.42
C ASP A 162 12.42 24.22 5.17
N ASN A 163 11.51 24.88 4.45
CA ASN A 163 11.85 25.71 3.29
C ASN A 163 12.18 27.18 3.64
N MET A 164 12.04 27.62 4.90
CA MET A 164 12.35 29.01 5.31
C MET A 164 13.74 29.19 5.92
N GLN A 165 14.48 28.13 6.22
CA GLN A 165 15.81 28.26 6.83
C GLN A 165 16.94 28.46 5.81
N LEU A 166 16.71 28.20 4.52
CA LEU A 166 17.73 28.35 3.47
C LEU A 166 17.88 29.79 2.96
N THR A 167 17.08 30.75 3.44
CA THR A 167 17.18 32.17 3.03
C THR A 167 17.64 33.10 4.17
N GLY A 168 17.99 32.56 5.34
CA GLY A 168 18.29 33.35 6.54
C GLY A 168 19.76 33.38 6.98
N GLY A 169 20.67 32.75 6.23
CA GLY A 169 22.09 32.68 6.58
C GLY A 169 22.95 33.52 5.64
N GLU A 170 23.08 34.81 5.92
CA GLU A 170 24.25 35.66 5.64
C GLU A 170 23.88 37.14 5.85
N ARG A 171 23.84 37.60 7.11
CA ARG A 171 24.14 39.00 7.49
C ARG A 171 24.52 39.07 8.96
N HIS A 172 25.76 38.70 9.27
CA HIS A 172 26.47 39.30 10.40
C HIS A 172 27.90 39.59 9.91
N GLY A 173 28.23 40.88 9.93
CA GLY A 173 29.51 41.41 9.50
C GLY A 173 30.55 41.46 10.60
#